data_AF-A0A6G0VRV6-F1
#
_entry.id   AF-A0A6G0VRV6-F1
#
_cell.length_a   1.000
_cell.length_b   1.000
_cell.length_c   1.000
_cell.angle_alpha   90.00
_cell.angle_beta   90.00
_cell.angle_gamma   90.00
#
_symmetry.space_group_name_H-M   'P 1'
#
loop_
_entity.id
_entity.type
_entity.pdbx_description
1 polymer ?
#
loop_
_entity_poly.entity_id
_entity_poly.type
_entity_poly.pdbx_seq_one_letter_code
_entity_poly.pdbx_strand_id
1 'polypeptide(L)'
;MKKVSSYRTKRRKIQNELEAFEFISSSNILETDNVVQNTISTEILPEIPLNYSHTELQIASPEVAYNAINTNNTLKNLIVNNKEETITQFLGQWAVDCNVPQSTVNKLLNILKFETSLTFLPKDCRTLLKTKSSKIINIREVQPGNYYHFGLKNGIIKYSLILPLNGPIKIAVKVDELPISKSSSGQFWPILAYIIPYHDYVFPVGIYYI
;
A
#
# COMPACT_ATOMS: atom_id res chain seq x y z
N MET A 1 12.46 32.95 15.03
CA MET A 1 11.04 32.57 14.81
C MET A 1 10.98 31.13 14.31
N LYS A 2 10.20 30.22 14.93
CA LYS A 2 10.03 28.84 14.42
C LYS A 2 9.07 28.84 13.24
N LYS A 3 9.53 28.40 12.06
CA LYS A 3 8.73 28.36 10.81
C LYS A 3 7.64 27.29 10.94
N VAL A 4 6.37 27.69 10.98
CA VAL A 4 5.24 26.76 11.13
C VAL A 4 5.15 25.87 9.89
N SER A 5 5.25 24.55 10.10
CA SER A 5 5.11 23.54 9.05
C SER A 5 3.72 23.63 8.40
N SER A 6 3.67 23.75 7.07
CA SER A 6 2.41 23.84 6.32
C SER A 6 1.52 22.62 6.55
N TYR A 7 0.20 22.78 6.38
CA TYR A 7 -0.74 21.66 6.46
C TYR A 7 -0.37 20.51 5.49
N ARG A 8 0.06 20.85 4.26
CA ARG A 8 0.56 19.88 3.26
C ARG A 8 1.78 19.10 3.78
N THR A 9 2.72 19.79 4.44
CA THR A 9 3.92 19.17 5.03
C THR A 9 3.57 18.26 6.20
N LYS A 10 2.64 18.66 7.08
CA LYS A 10 2.14 17.81 8.18
C LYS A 10 1.44 16.55 7.64
N ARG A 11 0.52 16.71 6.68
CA ARG A 11 -0.19 15.58 6.06
C ARG A 11 0.75 14.60 5.36
N ARG A 12 1.81 15.10 4.69
CA ARG A 12 2.85 14.23 4.09
C ARG A 12 3.59 13.43 5.15
N LYS A 13 3.99 14.03 6.28
CA LYS A 13 4.64 13.28 7.37
C LYS A 13 3.75 12.15 7.91
N ILE A 14 2.48 12.45 8.17
CA ILE A 14 1.50 11.47 8.63
C ILE A 14 1.36 10.32 7.62
N GLN A 15 1.27 10.62 6.32
CA GLN A 15 1.19 9.60 5.27
C GLN A 15 2.42 8.68 5.26
N ASN A 16 3.64 9.25 5.31
CA ASN A 16 4.87 8.47 5.37
C ASN A 16 4.95 7.58 6.63
N GLU A 17 4.46 8.06 7.78
CA GLU A 17 4.43 7.27 9.02
C GLU A 17 3.39 6.13 8.97
N LEU A 18 2.24 6.35 8.32
CA LEU A 18 1.24 5.31 8.07
C LEU A 18 1.77 4.23 7.10
N GLU A 19 2.46 4.63 6.03
CA GLU A 19 3.07 3.69 5.08
C GLU A 19 4.16 2.83 5.72
N ALA A 20 4.99 3.42 6.57
CA ALA A 20 5.97 2.66 7.36
C ALA A 20 5.31 1.68 8.34
N PHE A 21 4.15 2.05 8.90
CA PHE A 21 3.38 1.19 9.81
C PHE A 21 2.67 0.03 9.09
N GLU A 22 2.04 0.28 7.93
CA GLU A 22 1.48 -0.75 7.06
C GLU A 22 2.57 -1.75 6.62
N PHE A 23 3.77 -1.27 6.28
CA PHE A 23 4.91 -2.11 5.93
C PHE A 23 5.29 -3.06 7.08
N ILE A 24 5.52 -2.53 8.29
CA ILE A 24 5.84 -3.34 9.49
C ILE A 24 4.75 -4.38 9.75
N SER A 25 3.47 -3.99 9.67
CA SER A 25 2.36 -4.92 9.88
C SER A 25 2.31 -6.02 8.81
N SER A 26 2.73 -5.74 7.58
CA SER A 26 2.74 -6.70 6.47
C SER A 26 3.92 -7.68 6.58
N SER A 27 5.11 -7.19 6.93
CA SER A 27 6.30 -8.03 7.15
C SER A 27 6.06 -9.09 8.23
N ASN A 28 5.38 -8.69 9.32
CA ASN A 28 5.11 -9.56 10.47
C ASN A 28 4.10 -10.69 10.20
N ILE A 29 3.35 -10.66 9.09
CA ILE A 29 2.41 -11.72 8.71
C ILE A 29 3.12 -12.85 7.95
N LEU A 30 4.23 -12.54 7.26
CA LEU A 30 5.00 -13.53 6.49
C LEU A 30 5.92 -14.40 7.36
N GLU A 31 6.14 -14.03 8.63
CA GLU A 31 7.03 -14.76 9.55
C GLU A 31 6.31 -15.77 10.46
N THR A 32 4.98 -15.83 10.48
CA THR A 32 4.22 -16.70 11.41
C THR A 32 3.74 -18.02 10.81
N ASP A 33 3.73 -18.16 9.49
CA ASP A 33 3.00 -19.24 8.80
C ASP A 33 3.92 -20.35 8.27
N ASN A 34 4.95 -20.74 9.04
CA ASN A 34 5.81 -21.90 8.73
C ASN A 34 6.43 -22.56 9.99
N VAL A 35 5.59 -23.10 10.87
CA VAL A 35 6.01 -24.12 11.86
C VAL A 35 4.99 -25.26 11.94
N VAL A 36 5.04 -26.18 10.97
CA VAL A 36 4.64 -27.59 11.18
C VAL A 36 5.68 -28.46 10.47
N GLN A 37 6.25 -29.42 11.20
CA GLN A 37 7.21 -30.38 10.67
C GLN A 37 6.51 -31.41 9.78
N ASN A 38 7.20 -31.89 8.75
CA ASN A 38 7.18 -33.31 8.39
C ASN A 38 8.49 -33.69 7.68
N THR A 39 8.87 -34.95 7.81
CA THR A 39 10.26 -35.41 7.73
C THR A 39 10.49 -36.37 6.56
N ILE A 40 11.76 -36.50 6.15
CA ILE A 40 12.42 -37.65 5.49
C ILE A 40 12.48 -37.69 3.93
N SER A 41 13.71 -38.05 3.50
CA SER A 41 14.19 -38.58 2.21
C SER A 41 14.48 -37.65 1.02
N THR A 42 15.78 -37.38 0.89
CA THR A 42 16.55 -37.15 -0.35
C THR A 42 16.51 -38.33 -1.32
N GLU A 43 16.47 -38.06 -2.63
CA GLU A 43 17.27 -38.78 -3.64
C GLU A 43 17.46 -37.91 -4.90
N ILE A 44 18.38 -38.29 -5.80
CA ILE A 44 19.10 -37.39 -6.73
C ILE A 44 18.84 -37.73 -8.21
N LEU A 45 18.67 -36.67 -9.04
CA LEU A 45 18.99 -36.45 -10.49
C LEU A 45 19.28 -37.66 -11.42
N PRO A 46 18.92 -37.61 -12.74
CA PRO A 46 19.52 -36.62 -13.66
C PRO A 46 18.67 -36.14 -14.87
N GLU A 47 19.35 -35.38 -15.76
CA GLU A 47 18.85 -34.49 -16.80
C GLU A 47 18.89 -35.08 -18.24
N ILE A 48 18.19 -34.40 -19.19
CA ILE A 48 18.56 -34.22 -20.62
C ILE A 48 18.43 -35.48 -21.54
N PRO A 49 18.20 -35.38 -22.89
CA PRO A 49 18.33 -34.22 -23.78
C PRO A 49 17.14 -33.83 -24.69
N LEU A 50 17.23 -32.62 -25.23
CA LEU A 50 16.65 -32.20 -26.51
C LEU A 50 17.22 -33.03 -27.68
N ASN A 51 16.39 -33.41 -28.66
CA ASN A 51 16.88 -33.50 -30.04
C ASN A 51 15.81 -33.09 -31.05
N TYR A 52 16.19 -32.24 -32.00
CA TYR A 52 15.41 -31.89 -33.19
C TYR A 52 15.62 -32.98 -34.26
N SER A 53 14.64 -33.23 -35.13
CA SER A 53 14.67 -32.66 -36.50
C SER A 53 13.55 -33.19 -37.41
N HIS A 54 13.39 -32.49 -38.54
CA HIS A 54 12.68 -32.81 -39.78
C HIS A 54 11.15 -32.87 -39.80
N THR A 55 10.60 -31.81 -40.39
CA THR A 55 9.31 -31.74 -41.10
C THR A 55 9.24 -32.70 -42.29
N GLU A 56 8.10 -33.35 -42.44
CA GLU A 56 7.51 -33.69 -43.75
C GLU A 56 6.04 -33.26 -43.77
N LEU A 57 5.52 -32.91 -44.95
CA LEU A 57 4.22 -32.23 -45.13
C LEU A 57 3.24 -33.03 -46.00
N GLN A 58 1.93 -32.81 -45.75
CA GLN A 58 0.79 -32.96 -46.68
C GLN A 58 0.38 -34.41 -47.08
N ILE A 59 -0.87 -34.74 -47.43
CA ILE A 59 -2.18 -34.03 -47.56
C ILE A 59 -3.31 -34.99 -47.04
N ALA A 60 -4.63 -34.71 -46.86
CA ALA A 60 -5.52 -33.55 -47.05
C ALA A 60 -6.84 -33.70 -46.22
N SER A 61 -7.61 -32.61 -46.13
CA SER A 61 -9.10 -32.53 -46.13
C SER A 61 -9.92 -32.96 -44.88
N PRO A 62 -11.03 -32.27 -44.54
CA PRO A 62 -11.32 -30.83 -44.67
C PRO A 62 -11.78 -30.17 -43.33
N GLU A 63 -11.99 -28.84 -43.36
CA GLU A 63 -12.71 -28.02 -42.35
C GLU A 63 -12.25 -28.01 -40.88
N VAL A 64 -11.21 -27.20 -40.56
CA VAL A 64 -11.25 -26.34 -39.35
C VAL A 64 -10.65 -24.96 -39.66
N ALA A 65 -11.40 -24.09 -40.32
CA ALA A 65 -11.00 -22.71 -40.60
C ALA A 65 -11.34 -21.75 -39.43
N TYR A 66 -10.82 -22.02 -38.24
CA TYR A 66 -10.97 -21.12 -37.08
C TYR A 66 -9.63 -20.88 -36.37
N ASN A 67 -9.42 -19.61 -35.95
CA ASN A 67 -8.43 -19.06 -35.00
C ASN A 67 -7.35 -18.08 -35.52
N ALA A 68 -7.20 -17.85 -36.82
CA ALA A 68 -6.29 -16.79 -37.32
C ALA A 68 -6.74 -15.34 -37.02
N ILE A 69 -8.00 -15.15 -36.58
CA ILE A 69 -8.63 -13.82 -36.42
C ILE A 69 -8.49 -13.28 -34.98
N ASN A 70 -8.31 -14.13 -33.97
CA ASN A 70 -8.35 -13.71 -32.56
C ASN A 70 -7.01 -13.18 -32.03
N THR A 71 -5.87 -13.73 -32.47
CA THR A 71 -4.52 -13.31 -32.03
C THR A 71 -4.24 -11.83 -32.28
N ASN A 72 -4.66 -11.31 -33.44
CA ASN A 72 -4.47 -9.90 -33.80
C ASN A 72 -5.21 -8.95 -32.86
N ASN A 73 -6.40 -9.32 -32.37
CA ASN A 73 -7.17 -8.49 -31.46
C ASN A 73 -6.58 -8.53 -30.03
N THR A 74 -6.16 -9.71 -29.56
CA THR A 74 -5.49 -9.84 -28.26
C THR A 74 -4.18 -9.06 -28.21
N LEU A 75 -3.34 -9.14 -29.24
CA LEU A 75 -2.08 -8.39 -29.30
C LEU A 75 -2.32 -6.87 -29.39
N LYS A 76 -3.30 -6.41 -30.18
CA LYS A 76 -3.69 -5.00 -30.23
C LYS A 76 -4.14 -4.49 -28.85
N ASN A 77 -4.99 -5.24 -28.15
CA ASN A 77 -5.48 -4.85 -26.82
C ASN A 77 -4.34 -4.78 -25.79
N LEU A 78 -3.41 -5.74 -25.80
CA LEU A 78 -2.22 -5.70 -24.93
C LEU A 78 -1.33 -4.48 -25.23
N ILE A 79 -1.09 -4.17 -26.50
CA ILE A 79 -0.30 -3.00 -26.92
C ILE A 79 -0.98 -1.68 -26.50
N VAL A 80 -2.30 -1.59 -26.65
CA VAL A 80 -3.09 -0.42 -26.21
C VAL A 80 -3.01 -0.27 -24.69
N ASN A 81 -3.32 -1.31 -23.91
CA ASN A 81 -3.28 -1.27 -22.45
C ASN A 81 -1.88 -0.87 -21.92
N ASN A 82 -0.81 -1.45 -22.47
CA ASN A 82 0.56 -1.09 -22.12
C ASN A 82 0.85 0.41 -22.38
N LYS A 83 0.30 0.98 -23.45
CA LYS A 83 0.46 2.40 -23.79
C LYS A 83 -0.34 3.30 -22.84
N GLU A 84 -1.56 2.91 -22.46
CA GLU A 84 -2.40 3.63 -21.50
C GLU A 84 -1.77 3.67 -20.11
N GLU A 85 -1.25 2.55 -19.62
CA GLU A 85 -0.50 2.49 -18.35
C GLU A 85 0.76 3.36 -18.39
N THR A 86 1.52 3.30 -19.48
CA THR A 86 2.74 4.10 -19.71
C THR A 86 2.45 5.61 -19.67
N ILE A 87 1.40 6.07 -20.35
CA ILE A 87 0.97 7.48 -20.33
C ILE A 87 0.56 7.90 -18.91
N THR A 88 -0.20 7.05 -18.22
CA THR A 88 -0.65 7.29 -16.83
C THR A 88 0.55 7.41 -15.88
N GLN A 89 1.56 6.56 -16.04
CA GLN A 89 2.79 6.60 -15.25
C GLN A 89 3.62 7.86 -15.52
N PHE A 90 3.85 8.23 -16.78
CA PHE A 90 4.61 9.45 -17.11
C PHE A 90 3.90 10.72 -16.64
N LEU A 91 2.57 10.80 -16.76
CA LEU A 91 1.81 11.95 -16.27
C LEU A 91 1.85 12.05 -14.73
N GLY A 92 1.83 10.92 -14.04
CA GLY A 92 2.04 10.86 -12.58
C GLY A 92 3.45 11.31 -12.18
N GLN A 93 4.48 10.80 -12.87
CA GLN A 93 5.88 11.14 -12.64
C GLN A 93 6.14 12.64 -12.85
N TRP A 94 5.69 13.21 -13.97
CA TRP A 94 5.75 14.65 -14.26
C TRP A 94 5.11 15.51 -13.14
N ALA A 95 3.95 15.10 -12.63
CA ALA A 95 3.28 15.83 -11.56
C ALA A 95 4.09 15.85 -10.25
N VAL A 96 4.86 14.79 -9.98
CA VAL A 96 5.79 14.72 -8.83
C VAL A 96 7.04 15.55 -9.08
N ASP A 97 7.72 15.36 -10.21
CA ASP A 97 9.00 16.00 -10.54
C ASP A 97 8.87 17.52 -10.64
N CYS A 98 7.81 18.01 -11.27
CA CYS A 98 7.50 19.43 -11.35
C CYS A 98 6.77 19.98 -10.09
N ASN A 99 6.54 19.14 -9.06
CA ASN A 99 5.82 19.49 -7.82
C ASN A 99 4.48 20.21 -8.07
N VAL A 100 3.73 19.73 -9.07
CA VAL A 100 2.52 20.40 -9.58
C VAL A 100 1.42 20.38 -8.50
N PRO A 101 0.69 21.49 -8.27
CA PRO A 101 -0.46 21.47 -7.36
C PRO A 101 -1.52 20.45 -7.81
N GLN A 102 -2.01 19.63 -6.88
CA GLN A 102 -3.01 18.58 -7.18
C GLN A 102 -4.29 19.16 -7.84
N SER A 103 -4.67 20.39 -7.50
CA SER A 103 -5.77 21.12 -8.15
C SER A 103 -5.53 21.40 -9.62
N THR A 104 -4.28 21.70 -10.01
CA THR A 104 -3.87 21.90 -11.41
C THR A 104 -3.86 20.57 -12.17
N VAL A 105 -3.33 19.51 -11.55
CA VAL A 105 -3.36 18.15 -12.12
C VAL A 105 -4.81 17.68 -12.33
N ASN A 106 -5.72 17.91 -11.37
CA ASN A 106 -7.14 17.59 -11.52
C ASN A 106 -7.79 18.35 -12.69
N LYS A 107 -7.48 19.64 -12.88
CA LYS A 107 -7.98 20.41 -14.03
C LYS A 107 -7.48 19.82 -15.35
N LEU A 108 -6.19 19.51 -15.45
CA LEU A 108 -5.58 18.88 -16.63
C LEU A 108 -6.20 17.50 -16.92
N LEU A 109 -6.37 16.66 -15.89
CA LEU A 109 -6.98 15.33 -16.02
C LEU A 109 -8.43 15.40 -16.53
N ASN A 110 -9.23 16.38 -16.08
CA ASN A 110 -10.57 16.59 -16.64
C ASN A 110 -10.50 16.94 -18.13
N ILE A 111 -9.65 17.90 -18.52
CA ILE A 111 -9.49 18.29 -19.93
C ILE A 111 -9.07 17.09 -20.77
N LEU A 112 -8.03 16.35 -20.35
CA LEU A 112 -7.54 15.19 -21.09
C LEU A 112 -8.61 14.08 -21.23
N LYS A 113 -9.37 13.81 -20.15
CA LYS A 113 -10.41 12.78 -20.16
C LYS A 113 -11.61 13.13 -21.05
N PHE A 114 -12.06 14.39 -21.04
CA PHE A 114 -13.29 14.82 -21.72
C PHE A 114 -13.06 15.43 -23.11
N GLU A 115 -12.03 16.28 -23.29
CA GLU A 115 -11.76 16.96 -24.56
C GLU A 115 -10.89 16.13 -25.51
N THR A 116 -10.03 15.24 -24.97
CA THR A 116 -9.12 14.40 -25.79
C THR A 116 -9.47 12.91 -25.76
N SER A 117 -10.64 12.55 -25.21
CA SER A 117 -11.17 11.18 -25.16
C SER A 117 -10.24 10.15 -24.48
N LEU A 118 -9.30 10.58 -23.64
CA LEU A 118 -8.41 9.70 -22.87
C LEU A 118 -9.15 9.12 -21.66
N THR A 119 -10.16 8.30 -21.92
CA THR A 119 -11.10 7.79 -20.92
C THR A 119 -10.45 6.91 -19.85
N PHE A 120 -9.30 6.29 -20.14
CA PHE A 120 -8.50 5.54 -19.16
C PHE A 120 -7.90 6.42 -18.06
N LEU A 121 -7.70 7.73 -18.29
CA LEU A 121 -7.12 8.61 -17.29
C LEU A 121 -8.08 8.83 -16.10
N PRO A 122 -7.58 8.82 -14.85
CA PRO A 122 -8.40 9.09 -13.67
C PRO A 122 -8.81 10.56 -13.59
N LYS A 123 -9.91 10.84 -12.88
CA LYS A 123 -10.38 12.22 -12.63
C LYS A 123 -9.59 12.93 -11.52
N ASP A 124 -8.98 12.17 -10.62
CA ASP A 124 -8.28 12.67 -9.43
C ASP A 124 -6.78 12.33 -9.49
N CYS A 125 -5.95 13.32 -9.24
CA CYS A 125 -4.50 13.26 -9.08
C CYS A 125 -4.07 12.20 -8.04
N ARG A 126 -4.85 11.97 -6.99
CA ARG A 126 -4.59 10.92 -5.99
C ARG A 126 -4.65 9.52 -6.62
N THR A 127 -5.58 9.30 -7.54
CA THR A 127 -5.72 8.04 -8.29
C THR A 127 -4.61 7.92 -9.34
N LEU A 128 -4.27 9.02 -10.04
CA LEU A 128 -3.13 9.08 -10.96
C LEU A 128 -1.82 8.66 -10.28
N LEU A 129 -1.55 9.24 -9.11
CA LEU A 129 -0.37 8.96 -8.29
C LEU A 129 -0.45 7.63 -7.53
N LYS A 130 -1.45 6.78 -7.82
CA LYS A 130 -1.75 5.51 -7.13
C LYS A 130 -1.67 5.63 -5.60
N THR A 131 -2.01 6.80 -5.06
CA THR A 131 -1.95 7.06 -3.61
C THR A 131 -3.01 6.19 -2.96
N LYS A 132 -2.58 5.12 -2.30
CA LYS A 132 -3.47 4.21 -1.56
C LYS A 132 -4.40 5.07 -0.70
N SER A 133 -5.70 5.00 -0.97
CA SER A 133 -6.66 5.40 0.05
C SER A 133 -6.56 4.33 1.11
N SER A 134 -5.92 4.64 2.24
CA SER A 134 -5.81 3.76 3.39
C SER A 134 -7.21 3.44 3.88
N LYS A 135 -7.77 2.34 3.34
CA LYS A 135 -9.05 1.79 3.75
C LYS A 135 -8.82 1.33 5.19
N ILE A 136 -9.40 2.06 6.14
CA ILE A 136 -9.17 1.83 7.57
C ILE A 136 -9.83 0.50 7.94
N ILE A 137 -9.09 -0.58 7.77
CA ILE A 137 -9.40 -1.91 8.27
C ILE A 137 -9.13 -1.95 9.78
N ASN A 138 -9.85 -2.81 10.50
CA ASN A 138 -9.63 -3.10 11.93
C ASN A 138 -10.03 -1.98 12.93
N ILE A 139 -11.01 -1.14 12.59
CA ILE A 139 -11.82 -0.47 13.62
C ILE A 139 -12.73 -1.53 14.25
N ARG A 140 -12.76 -1.61 15.58
CA ARG A 140 -13.69 -2.45 16.35
C ARG A 140 -14.65 -1.57 17.16
N GLU A 141 -15.91 -1.96 17.22
CA GLU A 141 -16.86 -1.36 18.16
C GLU A 141 -16.44 -1.72 19.59
N VAL A 142 -16.47 -0.74 20.48
CA VAL A 142 -16.22 -0.87 21.92
C VAL A 142 -17.20 0.08 22.59
N GLN A 143 -18.43 -0.40 22.80
CA GLN A 143 -19.55 0.42 23.27
C GLN A 143 -19.16 1.26 24.50
N PRO A 144 -19.57 2.55 24.54
CA PRO A 144 -20.44 3.26 23.61
C PRO A 144 -19.78 3.75 22.29
N GLY A 145 -18.49 3.49 22.06
CA GLY A 145 -17.70 4.10 20.99
C GLY A 145 -16.99 3.12 20.06
N ASN A 146 -15.98 3.63 19.35
CA ASN A 146 -15.16 2.92 18.38
C ASN A 146 -13.69 2.93 18.81
N TYR A 147 -12.99 1.82 18.61
CA TYR A 147 -11.57 1.67 18.93
C TYR A 147 -10.76 1.22 17.72
N TYR A 148 -9.62 1.85 17.50
CA TYR A 148 -8.60 1.43 16.54
C TYR A 148 -7.33 0.99 17.27
N HIS A 149 -6.80 -0.18 16.93
CA HIS A 149 -5.62 -0.76 17.58
C HIS A 149 -4.36 -0.59 16.72
N PHE A 150 -3.38 0.16 17.21
CA PHE A 150 -2.02 0.15 16.64
C PHE A 150 -1.16 -0.97 17.27
N GLY A 151 -1.38 -1.24 18.56
CA GLY A 151 -0.74 -2.33 19.28
C GLY A 151 0.67 -2.04 19.80
N LEU A 152 0.97 -2.57 20.99
CA LEU A 152 2.25 -2.37 21.66
C LEU A 152 3.42 -2.96 20.87
N LYS A 153 3.25 -4.14 20.26
CA LYS A 153 4.29 -4.82 19.45
C LYS A 153 4.91 -3.89 18.41
N ASN A 154 4.08 -3.16 17.65
CA ASN A 154 4.53 -2.31 16.56
C ASN A 154 5.37 -1.12 17.06
N GLY A 155 4.97 -0.49 18.17
CA GLY A 155 5.75 0.58 18.79
C GLY A 155 7.06 0.11 19.43
N ILE A 156 7.06 -1.08 20.05
CA ILE A 156 8.27 -1.69 20.62
C ILE A 156 9.28 -2.01 19.51
N ILE A 157 8.85 -2.69 18.44
CA ILE A 157 9.73 -3.03 17.30
C ILE A 157 10.27 -1.77 16.61
N LYS A 158 9.43 -0.73 16.45
CA LYS A 158 9.85 0.56 15.88
C LYS A 158 11.03 1.17 16.64
N TYR A 159 11.07 1.00 17.97
CA TYR A 159 12.10 1.61 18.82
C TYR A 159 13.19 0.64 19.30
N SER A 160 13.04 -0.68 19.18
CA SER A 160 14.11 -1.64 19.46
C SER A 160 15.31 -1.52 18.51
N LEU A 161 15.12 -0.90 17.35
CA LEU A 161 16.19 -0.61 16.37
C LEU A 161 17.09 0.58 16.77
N ILE A 162 16.66 1.41 17.73
CA ILE A 162 17.38 2.65 18.11
C ILE A 162 17.59 2.80 19.62
N LEU A 163 16.87 2.04 20.45
CA LEU A 163 17.01 2.03 21.91
C LEU A 163 17.66 0.70 22.34
N PRO A 164 18.63 0.72 23.28
CA PRO A 164 19.18 -0.51 23.84
C PRO A 164 18.14 -1.13 24.80
N LEU A 165 17.31 -2.01 24.26
CA LEU A 165 16.27 -2.74 24.98
C LEU A 165 16.78 -4.10 25.46
N ASN A 166 17.51 -4.10 26.57
CA ASN A 166 18.03 -5.33 27.19
C ASN A 166 17.17 -5.73 28.41
N GLY A 167 16.69 -6.97 28.42
CA GLY A 167 15.92 -7.53 29.54
C GLY A 167 14.44 -7.13 29.55
N PRO A 168 13.77 -7.08 30.72
CA PRO A 168 12.32 -6.91 30.82
C PRO A 168 11.89 -5.49 30.42
N ILE A 169 11.08 -5.41 29.35
CA ILE A 169 10.55 -4.15 28.83
C ILE A 169 9.46 -3.62 29.76
N LYS A 170 9.70 -2.44 30.35
CA LYS A 170 8.70 -1.70 31.14
C LYS A 170 8.06 -0.63 30.26
N ILE A 171 6.74 -0.56 30.26
CA ILE A 171 5.96 0.33 29.40
C ILE A 171 5.11 1.24 30.28
N ALA A 172 5.18 2.54 30.04
CA ALA A 172 4.24 3.51 30.58
C ALA A 172 3.16 3.77 29.52
N VAL A 173 1.89 3.70 29.93
CA VAL A 173 0.73 3.98 29.07
C VAL A 173 0.04 5.24 29.59
N LYS A 174 -0.32 6.13 28.67
CA LYS A 174 -1.04 7.38 28.95
C LYS A 174 -2.28 7.45 28.08
N VAL A 175 -3.39 7.85 28.68
CA VAL A 175 -4.69 8.03 28.02
C VAL A 175 -5.13 9.45 28.33
N ASP A 176 -5.31 10.25 27.30
CA ASP A 176 -5.72 11.66 27.40
C ASP A 176 -7.10 11.84 26.78
N GLU A 177 -7.87 12.83 27.23
CA GLU A 177 -9.09 13.27 26.53
C GLU A 177 -8.77 14.48 25.65
N LEU A 178 -9.28 14.49 24.42
CA LEU A 178 -9.19 15.63 23.51
C LEU A 178 -10.54 15.86 22.80
N PRO A 179 -11.24 16.98 23.05
CA PRO A 179 -12.43 17.33 22.27
C PRO A 179 -12.04 17.66 20.82
N ILE A 180 -12.61 16.96 19.83
CA ILE A 180 -12.25 17.15 18.40
C ILE A 180 -12.77 18.50 17.88
N SER A 181 -13.97 18.91 18.27
CA SER A 181 -14.56 20.17 17.84
C SER A 181 -15.41 20.81 18.93
N LYS A 182 -15.58 22.13 18.85
CA LYS A 182 -16.42 22.91 19.78
C LYS A 182 -17.93 22.73 19.56
N SER A 183 -18.33 22.05 18.48
CA SER A 183 -19.71 21.91 18.01
C SER A 183 -20.17 20.45 17.90
N SER A 184 -19.37 19.50 18.38
CA SER A 184 -19.68 18.07 18.43
C SER A 184 -19.42 17.56 19.84
N SER A 185 -20.29 16.70 20.36
CA SER A 185 -20.07 16.00 21.64
C SER A 185 -18.95 14.94 21.57
N GLY A 186 -18.39 14.69 20.39
CA GLY A 186 -17.39 13.65 20.16
C GLY A 186 -16.05 13.89 20.86
N GLN A 187 -15.62 12.91 21.67
CA GLN A 187 -14.36 12.90 22.41
C GLN A 187 -13.34 11.97 21.73
N PHE A 188 -12.10 12.43 21.62
CA PHE A 188 -10.99 11.64 21.09
C PHE A 188 -10.03 11.27 22.21
N TRP A 189 -9.78 9.97 22.35
CA TRP A 189 -8.99 9.40 23.43
C TRP A 189 -7.76 8.68 22.86
N PRO A 190 -6.64 9.39 22.60
CA PRO A 190 -5.40 8.76 22.18
C PRO A 190 -4.82 7.96 23.35
N ILE A 191 -4.54 6.68 23.10
CA ILE A 191 -3.85 5.79 24.04
C ILE A 191 -2.41 5.69 23.53
N LEU A 192 -1.51 6.37 24.22
CA LEU A 192 -0.10 6.50 23.90
C LEU A 192 0.73 5.67 24.88
N ALA A 193 1.92 5.25 24.45
CA ALA A 193 2.88 4.60 25.34
C ALA A 193 4.31 5.01 25.02
N TYR A 194 5.21 4.81 25.99
CA TYR A 194 6.66 4.87 25.80
C TYR A 194 7.32 3.75 26.61
N ILE A 195 8.55 3.37 26.20
CA ILE A 195 9.35 2.38 26.90
C ILE A 195 10.16 3.09 27.97
N ILE A 196 10.05 2.69 29.24
CA ILE A 196 10.80 3.30 30.35
C ILE A 196 12.29 2.92 30.21
N PRO A 197 13.25 3.87 30.35
CA PRO A 197 13.10 5.28 30.76
C PRO A 197 12.94 6.30 29.60
N TYR A 198 12.85 5.84 28.36
CA TYR A 198 12.89 6.60 27.11
C TYR A 198 11.59 7.37 26.79
N HIS A 199 11.24 8.32 27.65
CA HIS A 199 10.00 9.12 27.58
C HIS A 199 9.87 10.02 26.33
N ASP A 200 10.97 10.37 25.65
CA ASP A 200 10.93 11.08 24.36
C ASP A 200 10.37 10.23 23.20
N TYR A 201 10.35 8.90 23.35
CA TYR A 201 10.01 7.93 22.30
C TYR A 201 8.57 7.41 22.48
N VAL A 202 7.63 8.34 22.41
CA VAL A 202 6.19 8.05 22.50
C VAL A 202 5.65 7.46 21.18
N PHE A 203 4.81 6.45 21.27
CA PHE A 203 4.09 5.84 20.15
C PHE A 203 2.60 5.64 20.45
N PRO A 204 1.72 5.63 19.44
CA PRO A 204 0.32 5.28 19.61
C PRO A 204 0.15 3.76 19.80
N VAL A 205 -0.72 3.39 20.74
CA VAL A 205 -1.16 2.00 20.99
C VAL A 205 -2.59 1.82 20.53
N GLY A 206 -3.42 2.84 20.69
CA GLY A 206 -4.79 2.85 20.19
C GLY A 206 -5.38 4.26 20.13
N ILE A 207 -6.54 4.34 19.49
CA ILE A 207 -7.42 5.50 19.53
C ILE A 207 -8.79 4.98 19.95
N TYR A 208 -9.40 5.61 20.95
CA TYR A 208 -10.82 5.46 21.25
C TYR A 208 -11.57 6.73 20.88
N TYR A 209 -12.79 6.59 20.37
CA TYR A 209 -13.66 7.70 19.99
C TYR A 209 -15.11 7.38 20.38
N ILE A 210 -15.74 8.32 21.07
CA ILE A 210 -17.14 8.30 21.54
C ILE A 210 -17.82 9.60 21.11
#